data_AF-A0AAN6BV90-F1
#
_entry.id   AF-A0AAN6BV90-F1
#
_cell.length_a   1.000
_cell.length_b   1.000
_cell.length_c   1.000
_cell.angle_alpha   90.00
_cell.angle_beta   90.00
_cell.angle_gamma   90.00
#
_symmetry.space_group_name_H-M   'P 1'
#
loop_
_entity.id
_entity.type
_entity.pdbx_description
1 polymer ?
#
loop_
_entity_poly.entity_id
_entity_poly.type
_entity_poly.pdbx_seq_one_letter_code
_entity_poly.pdbx_strand_id
1 'polypeptide(L)'
;MTVDEFDPLITSVARQASTGQVLRLPWHTRPIALGSFFNAKTASKSKLDPFSRESAFDIESLRKSHINFEPFDGDASYKSSESTSSSTSADHLSVGVGVGISCFVVSASVSWFLHQASKTSVMTTYRAGSVTFTRPPKLSEGALQTLKYNGGLAAFKERWGDFYVAGYRIGGDAGVMISLGSSSKTVSESITICIKVEILFFSFEDSWSKSWSSAESDLRVTLSCFSTVEQAKIQEQRQMGDPKLYSFIQEARGIHNRAQGLVDTIQRKLDHLGISKDKHVTTEQCVGLCQSGVVVELLLFPVESLRELQYWKTDQNVICM
;
A
#
# COMPACT_ATOMS: atom_id res chain seq x y z
N MET A 1 23.07 14.80 -13.35
CA MET A 1 22.02 13.96 -13.95
C MET A 1 22.34 12.53 -13.57
N THR A 2 21.73 12.04 -12.49
CA THR A 2 21.94 10.66 -12.04
C THR A 2 20.99 9.77 -12.82
N VAL A 3 21.57 8.81 -13.52
CA VAL A 3 20.88 7.69 -14.14
C VAL A 3 20.10 6.99 -13.02
N ASP A 4 18.76 6.94 -13.14
CA ASP A 4 17.93 6.09 -12.29
C ASP A 4 18.54 4.67 -12.33
N GLU A 5 19.04 4.22 -11.20
CA GLU A 5 19.61 2.90 -11.02
C GLU A 5 18.48 1.88 -11.24
N PHE A 6 18.48 1.27 -12.43
CA PHE A 6 17.48 0.29 -12.85
C PHE A 6 17.57 -0.95 -11.96
N ASP A 7 16.58 -1.11 -11.07
CA ASP A 7 16.39 -2.35 -10.30
C ASP A 7 15.33 -3.23 -10.99
N PRO A 8 15.73 -4.34 -11.65
CA PRO A 8 14.80 -5.26 -12.32
C PRO A 8 13.85 -5.99 -11.34
N LEU A 9 14.10 -5.92 -10.03
CA LEU A 9 13.27 -6.47 -8.96
C LEU A 9 12.14 -5.51 -8.56
N ILE A 10 12.19 -4.24 -8.96
CA ILE A 10 11.12 -3.25 -8.71
C ILE A 10 10.24 -3.16 -9.96
N THR A 11 9.12 -3.87 -9.95
CA THR A 11 8.15 -3.81 -11.04
C THR A 11 7.50 -2.42 -11.10
N SER A 12 7.77 -1.65 -12.16
CA SER A 12 7.09 -0.36 -12.36
C SER A 12 5.60 -0.57 -12.63
N VAL A 13 4.76 0.40 -12.26
CA VAL A 13 3.30 0.35 -12.53
C VAL A 13 3.03 0.12 -14.01
N ALA A 14 3.81 0.75 -14.91
CA ALA A 14 3.69 0.56 -16.35
C ALA A 14 3.98 -0.88 -16.80
N ARG A 15 4.91 -1.59 -16.13
CA ARG A 15 5.21 -2.99 -16.43
C ARG A 15 4.13 -3.94 -15.91
N GLN A 16 3.52 -3.64 -14.77
CA GLN A 16 2.36 -4.41 -14.31
C GLN A 16 1.16 -4.16 -15.24
N ALA A 17 0.95 -2.90 -15.64
CA ALA A 17 -0.13 -2.49 -16.54
C ALA A 17 -0.07 -3.17 -17.92
N SER A 18 1.14 -3.44 -18.44
CA SER A 18 1.30 -4.10 -19.75
C SER A 18 0.77 -5.54 -19.79
N THR A 19 0.55 -6.17 -18.63
CA THR A 19 -0.09 -7.50 -18.53
C THR A 19 -1.60 -7.46 -18.71
N GLY A 20 -2.22 -6.28 -18.68
CA GLY A 20 -3.68 -6.11 -18.79
C GLY A 20 -4.46 -6.67 -17.59
N GLN A 21 -3.79 -6.98 -16.48
CA GLN A 21 -4.43 -7.47 -15.25
C GLN A 21 -4.88 -6.34 -14.33
N VAL A 22 -5.73 -6.66 -13.35
CA VAL A 22 -6.10 -5.72 -12.29
C VAL A 22 -4.85 -5.26 -11.55
N LEU A 23 -4.64 -3.94 -11.47
CA LEU A 23 -3.53 -3.37 -10.71
C LEU A 23 -3.96 -3.08 -9.29
N ARG A 24 -3.05 -3.36 -8.36
CA ARG A 24 -3.19 -3.01 -6.95
C ARG A 24 -2.20 -1.91 -6.66
N LEU A 25 -2.71 -0.70 -6.43
CA LEU A 25 -1.88 0.46 -6.17
C LEU A 25 -1.94 0.79 -4.67
N PRO A 26 -0.81 0.75 -3.93
CA PRO A 26 -0.79 1.19 -2.55
C PRO A 26 -1.32 2.62 -2.42
N TRP A 27 -2.19 2.84 -1.45
CA TRP A 27 -2.91 4.10 -1.31
C TRP A 27 -2.63 4.79 0.03
N HIS A 28 -3.12 6.02 0.15
CA HIS A 28 -2.95 6.87 1.33
C HIS A 28 -4.26 7.59 1.66
N THR A 29 -4.24 8.52 2.61
CA THR A 29 -5.45 9.20 3.10
C THR A 29 -6.09 10.20 2.14
N ARG A 30 -5.54 10.42 0.94
CA ARG A 30 -6.15 11.29 -0.07
C ARG A 30 -7.44 10.65 -0.58
N PRO A 31 -8.57 11.36 -0.52
CA PRO A 31 -9.80 10.90 -1.15
C PRO A 31 -9.59 10.68 -2.65
N ILE A 32 -10.04 9.52 -3.13
CA ILE A 32 -10.14 9.22 -4.57
C ILE A 32 -11.50 8.59 -4.79
N ALA A 33 -12.24 9.07 -5.79
CA ALA A 33 -13.58 8.54 -6.07
C ALA A 33 -13.49 7.20 -6.80
N LEU A 34 -14.41 6.29 -6.50
CA LEU A 34 -14.65 5.16 -7.39
C LEU A 34 -15.10 5.68 -8.76
N GLY A 35 -14.62 5.05 -9.83
CA GLY A 35 -14.86 5.47 -11.20
C GLY A 35 -13.91 6.58 -11.70
N SER A 36 -12.95 7.03 -10.89
CA SER A 36 -11.83 7.86 -11.38
C SER A 36 -10.95 7.05 -12.34
N PHE A 37 -10.55 7.65 -13.45
CA PHE A 37 -9.68 6.98 -14.43
C PHE A 37 -8.21 7.23 -14.14
N PHE A 38 -7.38 6.28 -14.57
CA PHE A 38 -5.97 6.20 -14.27
C PHE A 38 -5.15 5.91 -15.53
N ASN A 39 -4.04 6.62 -15.69
CA ASN A 39 -3.09 6.45 -16.79
C ASN A 39 -1.76 5.88 -16.29
N ALA A 40 -1.50 4.60 -16.58
CA ALA A 40 -0.31 3.90 -16.12
C ALA A 40 0.99 4.42 -16.77
N LYS A 41 0.91 4.96 -18.00
CA LYS A 41 2.07 5.58 -18.67
C LYS A 41 2.46 6.89 -18.00
N THR A 42 1.47 7.68 -17.58
CA THR A 42 1.70 8.93 -16.84
C THR A 42 2.20 8.66 -15.42
N ALA A 43 1.77 7.56 -14.79
CA ALA A 43 2.23 7.16 -13.46
C ALA A 43 3.75 6.97 -13.36
N SER A 44 4.41 6.63 -14.48
CA SER A 44 5.88 6.48 -14.53
C SER A 44 6.61 7.82 -14.67
N LYS A 45 5.89 8.94 -14.81
CA LYS A 45 6.43 10.28 -14.97
C LYS A 45 6.17 11.10 -13.71
N SER A 46 7.18 11.23 -12.85
CA SER A 46 7.13 11.82 -11.49
C SER A 46 6.47 13.20 -11.31
N LYS A 47 6.11 13.94 -12.37
CA LYS A 47 5.57 15.31 -12.30
C LYS A 47 4.10 15.48 -12.68
N LEU A 48 3.43 14.41 -13.10
CA LEU A 48 2.04 14.46 -13.59
C LEU A 48 1.13 13.62 -12.71
N ASP A 49 -0.05 14.13 -12.37
CA ASP A 49 -1.10 13.33 -11.71
C ASP A 49 -1.60 12.28 -12.73
N PRO A 50 -1.46 10.97 -12.45
CA PRO A 50 -1.91 9.92 -13.35
C PRO A 50 -3.42 9.70 -13.31
N PHE A 51 -4.13 10.32 -12.38
CA PHE A 51 -5.59 10.28 -12.36
C PHE A 51 -6.18 11.37 -13.25
N SER A 52 -7.12 10.98 -14.12
CA SER A 52 -7.79 11.93 -14.99
C SER A 52 -8.77 12.80 -14.20
N ARG A 53 -8.88 14.07 -14.62
CA ARG A 53 -9.85 15.03 -14.08
C ARG A 53 -11.28 14.76 -14.57
N GLU A 54 -11.41 14.10 -15.72
CA GLU A 54 -12.69 13.73 -16.32
C GLU A 54 -12.93 12.23 -16.12
N SER A 55 -14.18 11.85 -15.81
CA SER A 55 -14.58 10.44 -15.86
C SER A 55 -15.18 10.13 -17.23
N ALA A 56 -14.87 8.95 -17.76
CA ALA A 56 -15.52 8.44 -18.97
C ALA A 56 -16.92 7.85 -18.67
N PHE A 57 -17.25 7.63 -17.39
CA PHE A 57 -18.55 7.11 -16.97
C PHE A 57 -19.63 8.18 -17.04
N ASP A 58 -20.85 7.75 -17.35
CA ASP A 58 -22.03 8.58 -17.23
C ASP A 58 -22.26 8.96 -15.76
N ILE A 59 -22.50 10.24 -15.49
CA ILE A 59 -22.60 10.78 -14.13
C ILE A 59 -23.79 10.19 -13.37
N GLU A 60 -24.93 10.03 -14.05
CA GLU A 60 -26.13 9.48 -13.43
C GLU A 60 -26.00 7.98 -13.19
N SER A 61 -25.39 7.25 -14.12
CA SER A 61 -25.04 5.84 -13.93
C SER A 61 -24.05 5.66 -12.77
N LEU A 62 -23.04 6.53 -12.65
CA LEU A 62 -22.05 6.49 -11.58
C LEU A 62 -22.71 6.69 -10.22
N ARG A 63 -23.59 7.69 -10.09
CA ARG A 63 -24.34 7.98 -8.85
C ARG A 63 -25.29 6.87 -8.43
N LYS A 64 -25.91 6.19 -9.39
CA LYS A 64 -26.87 5.10 -9.14
C LYS A 64 -26.22 3.73 -8.98
N SER A 65 -24.90 3.61 -9.22
CA SER A 65 -24.21 2.34 -9.12
C SER A 65 -24.08 1.92 -7.66
N HIS A 66 -24.57 0.72 -7.34
CA HIS A 66 -24.49 0.19 -5.97
C HIS A 66 -23.05 -0.22 -5.66
N ILE A 67 -22.54 0.24 -4.53
CA ILE A 67 -21.23 -0.11 -4.01
C ILE A 67 -21.46 -1.02 -2.80
N ASN A 68 -20.74 -2.12 -2.71
CA ASN A 68 -20.86 -3.07 -1.60
C ASN A 68 -19.52 -3.23 -0.90
N PHE A 69 -19.59 -3.53 0.39
CA PHE A 69 -18.46 -4.05 1.13
C PHE A 69 -18.55 -5.57 1.15
N GLU A 70 -17.53 -6.24 0.62
CA GLU A 70 -17.36 -7.68 0.69
C GLU A 70 -16.27 -7.98 1.72
N PRO A 71 -16.63 -8.46 2.93
CA PRO A 71 -15.64 -8.93 3.88
C PRO A 71 -14.95 -10.19 3.32
N PHE A 72 -13.68 -10.39 3.68
CA PHE A 72 -13.05 -11.69 3.47
C PHE A 72 -13.63 -12.69 4.48
N ASP A 73 -14.72 -13.36 4.11
CA ASP A 73 -15.35 -14.40 4.94
C ASP A 73 -14.37 -15.58 5.12
N GLY A 74 -13.70 -15.63 6.27
CA GLY A 74 -12.91 -16.79 6.72
C GLY A 74 -11.38 -16.67 6.58
N ASP A 75 -10.89 -15.69 5.83
CA ASP A 75 -9.44 -15.46 5.59
C ASP A 75 -9.14 -13.96 5.55
N ALA A 76 -9.54 -13.24 6.61
CA ALA A 76 -8.85 -12.00 6.89
C ALA A 76 -7.38 -12.36 7.11
N SER A 77 -6.53 -12.12 6.11
CA SER A 77 -5.17 -12.64 6.09
C SER A 77 -4.34 -11.84 7.10
N TYR A 78 -4.45 -12.22 8.37
CA TYR A 78 -3.54 -11.79 9.41
C TYR A 78 -2.23 -12.51 9.18
N LYS A 79 -1.27 -11.81 8.60
CA LYS A 79 0.09 -12.33 8.45
C LYS A 79 0.98 -11.58 9.43
N SER A 80 1.39 -12.27 10.48
CA SER A 80 2.53 -11.88 11.28
C SER A 80 3.74 -12.68 10.82
N SER A 81 4.85 -12.02 10.54
CA SER A 81 6.08 -12.69 10.11
C SER A 81 7.27 -12.08 10.79
N GLU A 82 8.13 -12.95 11.32
CA GLU A 82 9.35 -12.61 12.04
C GLU A 82 10.54 -13.27 11.34
N SER A 83 11.61 -12.52 11.10
CA SER A 83 12.84 -13.04 10.49
C SER A 83 14.08 -12.55 11.22
N THR A 84 15.06 -13.44 11.34
CA THR A 84 16.40 -13.18 11.93
C THR A 84 17.46 -13.74 10.98
N SER A 85 17.69 -13.07 9.85
CA SER A 85 18.77 -13.49 8.97
C SER A 85 19.32 -12.34 8.13
N SER A 86 20.58 -12.48 7.72
CA SER A 86 21.27 -11.58 6.80
C SER A 86 20.85 -11.78 5.34
N SER A 87 20.08 -12.83 5.01
CA SER A 87 19.83 -13.28 3.63
C SER A 87 18.35 -13.36 3.21
N THR A 88 17.37 -13.24 4.11
CA THR A 88 15.93 -13.51 3.81
C THR A 88 15.05 -12.25 3.68
N SER A 89 15.61 -11.08 3.42
CA SER A 89 14.87 -9.80 3.48
C SER A 89 13.82 -9.61 2.36
N ALA A 90 14.01 -10.20 1.19
CA ALA A 90 13.13 -9.99 0.03
C ALA A 90 11.72 -10.60 0.21
N ASP A 91 11.61 -11.69 0.98
CA ASP A 91 10.36 -12.46 1.09
C ASP A 91 9.29 -11.74 1.91
N HIS A 92 9.69 -10.89 2.86
CA HIS A 92 8.79 -10.12 3.73
C HIS A 92 8.27 -8.83 3.08
N LEU A 93 9.01 -8.29 2.10
CA LEU A 93 8.63 -7.07 1.39
C LEU A 93 7.71 -7.35 0.20
N SER A 94 7.55 -8.62 -0.19
CA SER A 94 6.68 -9.02 -1.30
C SER A 94 5.19 -8.69 -1.11
N VAL A 95 4.75 -8.41 0.13
CA VAL A 95 3.36 -8.03 0.43
C VAL A 95 3.27 -6.50 0.45
N GLY A 96 3.06 -5.91 -0.72
CA GLY A 96 2.71 -4.49 -0.87
C GLY A 96 3.70 -3.63 -1.67
N VAL A 97 4.70 -4.22 -2.34
CA VAL A 97 5.55 -3.49 -3.31
C VAL A 97 4.74 -3.22 -4.59
N GLY A 98 3.89 -2.20 -4.50
CA GLY A 98 3.41 -1.45 -5.65
C GLY A 98 4.02 -0.05 -5.59
N VAL A 99 4.52 0.44 -6.72
CA VAL A 99 5.00 1.83 -6.83
C VAL A 99 3.78 2.74 -6.72
N GLY A 100 3.44 3.18 -5.51
CA GLY A 100 2.42 4.18 -5.26
C GLY A 100 2.93 5.55 -5.72
N ILE A 101 2.17 6.23 -6.58
CA ILE A 101 2.51 7.53 -7.18
C ILE A 101 2.81 8.65 -6.17
N SER A 102 2.44 8.45 -4.90
CA SER A 102 2.74 9.37 -3.80
C SER A 102 3.16 8.65 -2.52
N CYS A 103 3.29 7.32 -2.51
CA CYS A 103 3.61 6.57 -1.31
C CYS A 103 5.13 6.45 -1.13
N PHE A 104 5.75 7.58 -0.78
CA PHE A 104 7.18 7.65 -0.39
C PHE A 104 7.49 6.70 0.79
N VAL A 105 6.46 6.33 1.55
CA VAL A 105 6.52 5.43 2.71
C VAL A 105 6.85 3.99 2.31
N VAL A 106 6.33 3.48 1.20
CA VAL A 106 6.61 2.10 0.74
C VAL A 106 7.92 2.06 -0.06
N SER A 107 8.10 2.98 -1.01
CA SER A 107 9.25 2.94 -1.93
C SER A 107 10.60 3.21 -1.25
N ALA A 108 10.70 4.24 -0.40
CA ALA A 108 11.97 4.60 0.24
C ALA A 108 12.38 3.60 1.34
N SER A 109 11.39 2.95 1.95
CA SER A 109 11.59 1.90 2.93
C SER A 109 12.19 0.68 2.23
N VAL A 110 11.56 0.17 1.16
CA VAL A 110 11.99 -1.01 0.38
C VAL A 110 13.42 -0.89 -0.16
N SER A 111 13.79 0.23 -0.78
CA SER A 111 15.13 0.38 -1.40
C SER A 111 16.28 0.39 -0.38
N TRP A 112 16.06 0.97 0.81
CA TRP A 112 17.08 0.98 1.88
C TRP A 112 17.22 -0.39 2.57
N PHE A 113 16.14 -1.18 2.61
CA PHE A 113 16.08 -2.47 3.29
C PHE A 113 16.96 -3.56 2.68
N LEU A 114 17.45 -3.39 1.45
CA LEU A 114 18.26 -4.40 0.78
C LEU A 114 19.74 -4.42 1.23
N HIS A 115 20.25 -3.39 1.92
CA HIS A 115 21.71 -3.14 2.02
C HIS A 115 22.44 -3.41 3.37
N GLN A 116 21.83 -3.97 4.42
CA GLN A 116 22.49 -4.15 5.74
C GLN A 116 22.71 -5.62 6.21
N ALA A 117 23.74 -5.85 7.04
CA ALA A 117 24.34 -7.16 7.33
C ALA A 117 23.65 -8.01 8.44
N SER A 118 22.95 -7.40 9.40
CA SER A 118 22.15 -8.10 10.42
C SER A 118 20.80 -7.40 10.56
N LYS A 119 19.70 -8.12 10.31
CA LYS A 119 18.34 -7.55 10.24
C LYS A 119 17.36 -8.43 11.01
N THR A 120 16.48 -7.79 11.78
CA THR A 120 15.29 -8.40 12.35
C THR A 120 14.08 -7.57 11.94
N SER A 121 13.00 -8.21 11.48
CA SER A 121 11.74 -7.53 11.18
C SER A 121 10.57 -8.28 11.77
N VAL A 122 9.57 -7.53 12.20
CA VAL A 122 8.22 -8.02 12.45
C VAL A 122 7.24 -7.17 11.67
N MET A 123 6.44 -7.83 10.84
CA MET A 123 5.41 -7.19 10.04
C MET A 123 4.07 -7.83 10.36
N THR A 124 3.06 -6.98 10.54
CA THR A 124 1.67 -7.37 10.71
C THR A 124 0.84 -6.76 9.58
N THR A 125 0.18 -7.63 8.83
CA THR A 125 -0.75 -7.25 7.77
C THR A 125 -2.12 -7.79 8.11
N TYR A 126 -3.15 -6.96 7.93
CA TYR A 126 -4.55 -7.35 8.04
C TYR A 126 -5.34 -6.83 6.83
N ARG A 127 -6.25 -7.66 6.32
CA ARG A 127 -7.14 -7.32 5.21
C ARG A 127 -8.56 -7.66 5.61
N ALA A 128 -9.40 -6.63 5.74
CA ALA A 128 -10.78 -6.77 6.20
C ALA A 128 -11.73 -7.16 5.07
N GLY A 129 -11.46 -6.71 3.85
CA GLY A 129 -12.35 -6.92 2.70
C GLY A 129 -12.05 -5.98 1.55
N SER A 130 -13.02 -5.86 0.66
CA SER A 130 -13.00 -4.89 -0.45
C SER A 130 -14.30 -4.12 -0.56
N VAL A 131 -14.20 -2.87 -0.99
CA VAL A 131 -15.33 -2.03 -1.36
C VAL A 131 -15.31 -1.85 -2.87
N THR A 132 -16.31 -2.36 -3.57
CA THR A 132 -16.34 -2.39 -5.05
C THR A 132 -17.73 -2.07 -5.57
N PHE A 133 -17.80 -1.65 -6.84
CA PHE A 133 -19.07 -1.60 -7.54
C PHE A 133 -19.65 -3.01 -7.69
N THR A 134 -20.94 -3.18 -7.40
CA THR A 134 -21.68 -4.42 -7.72
C THR A 134 -21.71 -4.66 -9.23
N ARG A 135 -21.86 -3.57 -9.99
CA ARG A 135 -21.74 -3.54 -11.45
C ARG A 135 -21.03 -2.24 -11.85
N PRO A 136 -20.05 -2.28 -12.76
CA PRO A 136 -19.42 -1.07 -13.25
C PRO A 136 -20.46 -0.08 -13.81
N PRO A 137 -20.29 1.24 -13.58
CA PRO A 137 -21.10 2.26 -14.22
C PRO A 137 -21.02 2.18 -15.74
N LYS A 138 -22.05 2.69 -16.42
CA LYS A 138 -22.05 2.80 -17.88
C LYS A 138 -21.15 3.92 -18.35
N LEU A 139 -20.57 3.76 -19.54
CA LEU A 139 -19.84 4.80 -20.23
C LEU A 139 -20.79 5.93 -20.65
N SER A 140 -20.27 7.15 -20.62
CA SER A 140 -20.96 8.33 -21.15
C SER A 140 -21.09 8.24 -22.67
N GLU A 141 -22.04 8.99 -23.24
CA GLU A 141 -22.20 9.05 -24.70
C GLU A 141 -20.92 9.55 -25.39
N GLY A 142 -20.24 10.55 -24.83
CA GLY A 142 -18.97 11.06 -25.35
C GLY A 142 -17.86 9.99 -25.35
N ALA A 143 -17.81 9.16 -24.31
CA ALA A 143 -16.91 8.01 -24.25
C ALA A 143 -17.20 6.98 -25.34
N LEU A 144 -18.48 6.64 -25.55
CA LEU A 144 -18.91 5.71 -26.59
C LEU A 144 -18.65 6.26 -28.00
N GLN A 145 -18.86 7.56 -28.22
CA GLN A 145 -18.53 8.23 -29.48
C GLN A 145 -17.02 8.21 -29.76
N THR A 146 -16.18 8.45 -28.74
CA THR A 146 -14.73 8.33 -28.90
C THR A 146 -14.32 6.92 -29.30
N LEU A 147 -14.94 5.91 -28.70
CA LEU A 147 -14.68 4.51 -29.04
C LEU A 147 -15.15 4.12 -30.44
N LYS A 148 -16.28 4.65 -30.91
CA LYS A 148 -16.83 4.29 -32.22
C LYS A 148 -16.23 5.09 -33.38
N TYR A 149 -16.03 6.40 -33.19
CA TYR A 149 -15.78 7.31 -34.31
C TYR A 149 -14.45 8.08 -34.18
N ASN A 150 -13.97 8.36 -32.96
CA ASN A 150 -12.82 9.27 -32.77
C ASN A 150 -11.56 8.51 -32.35
N GLY A 151 -11.09 7.58 -33.17
CA GLY A 151 -9.79 6.91 -32.97
C GLY A 151 -9.82 5.69 -32.02
N GLY A 152 -11.00 5.26 -31.59
CA GLY A 152 -11.19 3.98 -30.92
C GLY A 152 -10.57 3.88 -29.54
N LEU A 153 -10.17 2.66 -29.16
CA LEU A 153 -9.61 2.38 -27.83
C LEU A 153 -8.34 3.18 -27.54
N ALA A 154 -7.50 3.46 -28.56
CA ALA A 154 -6.27 4.23 -28.38
C ALA A 154 -6.58 5.67 -27.93
N ALA A 155 -7.49 6.34 -28.64
CA ALA A 155 -7.90 7.70 -28.30
C ALA A 155 -8.66 7.76 -26.96
N PHE A 156 -9.47 6.74 -26.65
CA PHE A 156 -10.12 6.63 -25.34
C PHE A 156 -9.09 6.58 -24.21
N LYS A 157 -8.08 5.71 -24.34
CA LYS A 157 -7.03 5.55 -23.33
C LYS A 157 -6.15 6.79 -23.19
N GLU A 158 -5.92 7.49 -24.29
CA GLU A 158 -5.17 8.75 -24.27
C GLU A 158 -5.94 9.83 -23.49
N ARG A 159 -7.25 9.91 -23.68
CA ARG A 159 -8.09 10.94 -23.05
C ARG A 159 -8.39 10.66 -21.57
N TRP A 160 -8.86 9.45 -21.25
CA TRP A 160 -9.32 9.14 -19.89
C TRP A 160 -8.31 8.29 -19.12
N GLY A 161 -7.64 7.35 -19.77
CA GLY A 161 -6.72 6.42 -19.13
C GLY A 161 -6.98 4.97 -19.52
N ASP A 162 -6.05 4.11 -19.17
CA ASP A 162 -6.08 2.67 -19.44
C ASP A 162 -6.69 1.85 -18.28
N PHE A 163 -6.86 2.46 -17.11
CA PHE A 163 -7.52 1.84 -15.97
C PHE A 163 -8.55 2.77 -15.33
N TYR A 164 -9.39 2.22 -14.47
CA TYR A 164 -10.27 2.98 -13.57
C TYR A 164 -10.28 2.40 -12.17
N VAL A 165 -10.54 3.24 -11.16
CA VAL A 165 -10.69 2.82 -9.77
C VAL A 165 -12.02 2.08 -9.62
N ALA A 166 -11.96 0.75 -9.63
CA ALA A 166 -13.14 -0.11 -9.51
C ALA A 166 -13.48 -0.42 -8.05
N GLY A 167 -12.52 -0.25 -7.15
CA GLY A 167 -12.72 -0.50 -5.73
C GLY A 167 -11.53 -0.14 -4.86
N TYR A 168 -11.72 -0.37 -3.57
CA TYR A 168 -10.72 -0.25 -2.53
C TYR A 168 -10.50 -1.59 -1.87
N ARG A 169 -9.26 -1.87 -1.49
CA ARG A 169 -8.95 -2.93 -0.53
C ARG A 169 -8.85 -2.31 0.86
N ILE A 170 -9.61 -2.87 1.78
CA ILE A 170 -9.71 -2.39 3.15
C ILE A 170 -8.79 -3.22 4.04
N GLY A 171 -7.99 -2.56 4.87
CA GLY A 171 -7.05 -3.22 5.76
C GLY A 171 -6.05 -2.26 6.38
N GLY A 172 -4.92 -2.84 6.78
CA GLY A 172 -3.78 -2.11 7.28
C GLY A 172 -2.53 -2.99 7.28
N ASP A 173 -1.40 -2.33 7.18
CA ASP A 173 -0.07 -2.87 7.39
C ASP A 173 0.65 -2.03 8.45
N ALA A 174 1.33 -2.71 9.35
CA ALA A 174 2.25 -2.11 10.29
C ALA A 174 3.47 -3.01 10.46
N GLY A 175 4.64 -2.41 10.64
CA GLY A 175 5.87 -3.17 10.75
C GLY A 175 6.95 -2.42 11.50
N VAL A 176 7.83 -3.19 12.12
CA VAL A 176 9.02 -2.73 12.82
C VAL A 176 10.20 -3.55 12.31
N MET A 177 11.26 -2.87 11.90
CA MET A 177 12.50 -3.49 11.46
C MET A 177 13.67 -2.84 12.18
N ILE A 178 14.57 -3.67 12.66
CA ILE A 178 15.81 -3.29 13.34
C ILE A 178 16.95 -3.84 12.52
N SER A 179 17.96 -3.03 12.25
CA SER A 179 19.19 -3.45 11.62
C SER A 179 20.40 -2.88 12.33
N LEU A 180 21.44 -3.70 12.48
CA LEU A 180 22.68 -3.33 13.15
C LEU A 180 23.84 -3.38 12.16
N GLY A 181 24.64 -2.31 12.14
CA GLY A 181 25.94 -2.26 11.48
C GLY A 181 27.07 -2.47 12.49
N SER A 182 27.90 -3.50 12.27
CA SER A 182 29.02 -3.89 13.14
C SER A 182 30.19 -4.45 12.33
N SER A 183 31.42 -4.27 12.82
CA SER A 183 32.62 -5.00 12.35
C SER A 183 32.73 -6.43 12.92
N SER A 184 31.97 -6.75 13.98
CA SER A 184 31.94 -8.06 14.66
C SER A 184 30.53 -8.69 14.63
N LYS A 185 30.41 -9.90 14.06
CA LYS A 185 29.12 -10.61 13.90
C LYS A 185 28.50 -11.03 15.24
N THR A 186 29.29 -11.60 16.15
CA THR A 186 28.79 -12.15 17.43
C THR A 186 28.23 -11.07 18.38
N VAL A 187 28.88 -9.89 18.41
CA VAL A 187 28.41 -8.74 19.21
C VAL A 187 27.11 -8.17 18.62
N SER A 188 27.03 -8.10 17.29
CA SER A 188 25.81 -7.66 16.59
C SER A 188 24.63 -8.58 16.85
N GLU A 189 24.82 -9.90 16.81
CA GLU A 189 23.77 -10.88 17.05
C GLU A 189 23.22 -10.81 18.48
N SER A 190 24.11 -10.72 19.48
CA SER A 190 23.71 -10.65 20.90
C SER A 190 22.88 -9.41 21.21
N ILE A 191 23.31 -8.24 20.71
CA ILE A 191 22.58 -6.97 20.94
C ILE A 191 21.27 -6.94 20.15
N THR A 192 21.25 -7.53 18.95
CA THR A 192 20.01 -7.68 18.17
C THR A 192 18.98 -8.49 18.94
N ILE A 193 19.39 -9.59 19.59
CA ILE A 193 18.50 -10.39 20.43
C ILE A 193 17.95 -9.58 21.61
N CYS A 194 18.78 -8.80 22.31
CA CYS A 194 18.33 -7.96 23.43
C CYS A 194 17.28 -6.94 22.99
N ILE A 195 17.57 -6.16 21.94
CA ILE A 195 16.64 -5.15 21.41
C ILE A 195 15.34 -5.82 20.89
N LYS A 196 15.46 -7.01 20.31
CA LYS A 196 14.32 -7.80 19.85
C LYS A 196 13.42 -8.26 21.00
N VAL A 197 13.99 -8.80 22.08
CA VAL A 197 13.22 -9.21 23.26
C VAL A 197 12.45 -8.03 23.85
N GLU A 198 13.08 -6.85 23.91
CA GLU A 198 12.45 -5.61 24.37
C GLU A 198 11.27 -5.17 23.50
N ILE A 199 11.39 -5.28 22.18
CA ILE A 199 10.33 -4.82 21.27
C ILE A 199 9.22 -5.86 21.13
N LEU A 200 9.53 -7.17 21.19
CA LEU A 200 8.60 -8.25 20.80
C LEU A 200 8.01 -9.05 21.96
N PHE A 201 8.71 -9.24 23.08
CA PHE A 201 8.35 -10.31 24.03
C PHE A 201 8.10 -9.86 25.48
N PHE A 202 8.55 -8.68 25.94
CA PHE A 202 8.42 -8.32 27.36
C PHE A 202 8.11 -6.85 27.68
N SER A 203 7.32 -6.64 28.73
CA SER A 203 7.32 -5.46 29.61
C SER A 203 8.40 -5.62 30.67
N PHE A 204 9.65 -5.29 30.34
CA PHE A 204 10.70 -5.25 31.35
C PHE A 204 10.67 -3.90 32.08
N GLU A 205 10.60 -3.96 33.41
CA GLU A 205 10.91 -2.84 34.30
C GLU A 205 12.43 -2.61 34.30
N ASP A 206 12.82 -1.39 33.97
CA ASP A 206 13.99 -0.63 34.49
C ASP A 206 15.37 -1.29 34.71
N SER A 207 15.68 -2.44 34.12
CA SER A 207 17.02 -3.03 34.21
C SER A 207 17.84 -2.91 32.92
N TRP A 208 17.90 -1.71 32.34
CA TRP A 208 18.96 -1.39 31.37
C TRP A 208 20.22 -1.00 32.15
N SER A 209 21.03 -1.99 32.54
CA SER A 209 22.32 -1.71 33.16
C SER A 209 23.25 -1.03 32.15
N LYS A 210 23.48 0.27 32.37
CA LYS A 210 24.36 1.15 31.58
C LYS A 210 25.84 0.74 31.67
N SER A 211 26.23 -0.37 31.07
CA SER A 211 27.65 -0.67 30.86
C SER A 211 27.87 -1.30 29.50
N TRP A 212 27.93 -0.46 28.48
CA TRP A 212 28.39 -0.84 27.15
C TRP A 212 29.91 -0.68 27.10
N SER A 213 30.61 -1.72 26.65
CA SER A 213 32.04 -1.67 26.40
C SER A 213 32.37 -0.77 25.21
N SER A 214 33.62 -0.31 25.09
CA SER A 214 34.08 0.54 23.97
C SER A 214 33.95 -0.13 22.59
N ALA A 215 33.85 -1.46 22.53
CA ALA A 215 33.57 -2.19 21.28
C ALA A 215 32.10 -2.11 20.85
N GLU A 216 31.19 -1.77 21.75
CA GLU A 216 29.75 -1.67 21.50
C GLU A 216 29.34 -0.24 21.11
N SER A 217 30.09 0.79 21.48
CA SER A 217 29.81 2.20 21.11
C SER A 217 29.92 2.50 19.61
N ASP A 218 30.65 1.68 18.85
CA ASP A 218 30.76 1.83 17.39
C ASP A 218 29.57 1.24 16.62
N LEU A 219 28.67 0.54 17.31
CA LEU A 219 27.50 -0.08 16.70
C LEU A 219 26.48 0.98 16.30
N ARG A 220 25.97 0.84 15.08
CA ARG A 220 24.87 1.66 14.58
C ARG A 220 23.60 0.85 14.53
N VAL A 221 22.61 1.26 15.32
CA VAL A 221 21.25 0.72 15.31
C VAL A 221 20.42 1.58 14.36
N THR A 222 19.93 0.97 13.29
CA THR A 222 18.90 1.55 12.43
C THR A 222 17.58 0.89 12.76
N LEU A 223 16.56 1.68 13.04
CA LEU A 223 15.20 1.19 13.22
C LEU A 223 14.32 1.87 12.20
N SER A 224 13.44 1.08 11.60
CA SER A 224 12.45 1.52 10.65
C SER A 224 11.10 0.97 11.06
N CYS A 225 10.14 1.84 11.34
CA CYS A 225 8.78 1.48 11.71
C CYS A 225 7.79 2.17 10.78
N PHE A 226 6.68 1.50 10.48
CA PHE A 226 5.60 2.12 9.74
C PHE A 226 4.24 1.59 10.20
N SER A 227 3.21 2.40 10.02
CA SER A 227 1.79 2.03 10.15
C SER A 227 0.99 2.79 9.10
N THR A 228 0.33 2.05 8.21
CA THR A 228 -0.55 2.61 7.17
C THR A 228 -1.83 3.19 7.77
N VAL A 229 -2.38 2.60 8.82
CA VAL A 229 -3.62 3.08 9.45
C VAL A 229 -3.38 4.39 10.22
N GLU A 230 -2.21 4.53 10.85
CA GLU A 230 -1.82 5.74 11.60
C GLU A 230 -1.12 6.77 10.72
N GLN A 231 -0.78 6.42 9.47
CA GLN A 231 0.11 7.21 8.61
C GLN A 231 1.44 7.54 9.29
N ALA A 232 1.90 6.65 10.17
CA ALA A 232 3.13 6.81 10.91
C ALA A 232 4.28 6.18 10.13
N LYS A 233 5.39 6.92 10.01
CA LYS A 233 6.67 6.42 9.54
C LYS A 233 7.76 6.95 10.45
N ILE A 234 8.61 6.04 10.91
CA ILE A 234 9.79 6.37 11.68
C ILE A 234 10.98 5.68 11.01
N GLN A 235 12.03 6.43 10.73
CA GLN A 235 13.27 5.89 10.22
C GLN A 235 14.40 6.71 10.81
N GLU A 236 15.11 6.13 11.78
CA GLU A 236 16.31 6.76 12.32
C GLU A 236 17.44 5.76 12.48
N GLN A 237 18.65 6.31 12.52
CA GLN A 237 19.86 5.60 12.82
C GLN A 237 20.54 6.28 14.00
N ARG A 238 20.88 5.49 15.02
CA ARG A 238 21.50 5.95 16.26
C ARG A 238 22.69 5.08 16.58
N GLN A 239 23.68 5.65 17.26
CA GLN A 239 24.79 4.89 17.80
C GLN A 239 24.39 4.27 19.14
N MET A 240 24.98 3.11 19.45
CA MET A 240 24.78 2.48 20.74
C MET A 240 25.33 3.37 21.86
N GLY A 241 24.56 3.52 22.94
CA GLY A 241 24.89 4.44 24.03
C GLY A 241 24.37 5.87 23.84
N ASP A 242 23.77 6.22 22.70
CA ASP A 242 23.00 7.47 22.55
C ASP A 242 21.84 7.47 23.56
N PRO A 243 21.73 8.48 24.46
CA PRO A 243 20.62 8.58 25.41
C PRO A 243 19.22 8.53 24.77
N LYS A 244 19.11 8.94 23.50
CA LYS A 244 17.85 8.93 22.74
C LYS A 244 17.50 7.57 22.13
N LEU A 245 18.44 6.62 22.11
CA LEU A 245 18.20 5.27 21.59
C LEU A 245 17.09 4.56 22.38
N TYR A 246 17.03 4.77 23.70
CA TYR A 246 16.00 4.13 24.53
C TYR A 246 14.59 4.66 24.23
N SER A 247 14.42 5.99 24.18
CA SER A 247 13.13 6.58 23.81
C SER A 247 12.66 6.11 22.43
N PHE A 248 13.61 5.87 21.54
CA PHE A 248 13.35 5.40 20.18
C PHE A 248 12.93 3.93 20.12
N ILE A 249 13.56 3.07 20.93
CA ILE A 249 13.12 1.66 21.13
C ILE A 249 11.70 1.63 21.72
N GLN A 250 11.39 2.52 22.67
CA GLN A 250 10.04 2.63 23.25
C GLN A 250 8.99 3.07 22.21
N GLU A 251 9.35 3.98 21.31
CA GLU A 251 8.48 4.39 20.21
C GLU A 251 8.22 3.24 19.22
N ALA A 252 9.27 2.47 18.89
CA ALA A 252 9.18 1.24 18.10
C ALA A 252 8.20 0.24 18.71
N ARG A 253 8.34 0.02 20.01
CA ARG A 253 7.48 -0.87 20.79
C ARG A 253 6.04 -0.37 20.80
N GLY A 254 5.84 0.94 20.89
CA GLY A 254 4.53 1.56 20.74
C GLY A 254 3.88 1.19 19.40
N ILE A 255 4.61 1.28 18.29
CA ILE A 255 4.12 0.89 16.97
C ILE A 255 3.85 -0.62 16.91
N HIS A 256 4.74 -1.45 17.46
CA HIS A 256 4.57 -2.91 17.49
C HIS A 256 3.30 -3.31 18.27
N ASN A 257 3.08 -2.77 19.47
CA ASN A 257 1.89 -3.05 20.27
C ASN A 257 0.60 -2.63 19.54
N ARG A 258 0.62 -1.49 18.84
CA ARG A 258 -0.52 -1.03 18.05
C ARG A 258 -0.74 -1.88 16.80
N ALA A 259 0.33 -2.43 16.22
CA ALA A 259 0.25 -3.41 15.14
C ALA A 259 -0.46 -4.71 15.59
N GLN A 260 -0.31 -5.12 16.85
CA GLN A 260 -1.07 -6.24 17.41
C GLN A 260 -2.58 -5.94 17.50
N GLY A 261 -2.95 -4.68 17.81
CA GLY A 261 -4.35 -4.20 17.84
C GLY A 261 -4.91 -3.73 16.50
N LEU A 262 -4.29 -4.11 15.38
CA LEU A 262 -4.64 -3.62 14.04
C LEU A 262 -6.05 -4.04 13.60
N VAL A 263 -6.45 -5.27 13.94
CA VAL A 263 -7.78 -5.83 13.65
C VAL A 263 -8.86 -4.96 14.31
N ASP A 264 -8.76 -4.76 15.62
CA ASP A 264 -9.72 -3.96 16.40
C ASP A 264 -9.77 -2.52 15.93
N THR A 265 -8.62 -1.96 15.54
CA THR A 265 -8.54 -0.58 15.04
C THR A 265 -9.26 -0.42 13.71
N ILE A 266 -9.10 -1.37 12.80
CA ILE A 266 -9.78 -1.34 11.50
C ILE A 266 -11.26 -1.60 11.67
N GLN A 267 -11.65 -2.58 12.49
CA GLN A 267 -13.06 -2.87 12.76
C GLN A 267 -13.77 -1.65 13.37
N ARG A 268 -13.18 -1.00 14.37
CA ARG A 268 -13.71 0.25 14.95
C ARG A 268 -13.91 1.36 13.92
N LYS A 269 -13.00 1.51 12.95
CA LYS A 269 -13.12 2.51 11.88
C LYS A 269 -14.25 2.16 10.92
N LEU A 270 -14.42 0.88 10.57
CA LEU A 270 -15.53 0.41 9.74
C LEU A 270 -16.89 0.61 10.43
N ASP A 271 -16.99 0.24 11.71
CA ASP A 271 -18.19 0.40 12.51
C ASP A 271 -18.57 1.89 12.65
N HIS A 272 -17.59 2.77 12.90
CA HIS A 272 -17.80 4.22 12.98
C HIS A 272 -18.32 4.81 11.67
N LEU A 273 -17.87 4.28 10.52
CA LEU A 273 -18.35 4.67 9.20
C LEU A 273 -19.66 3.97 8.81
N GLY A 274 -20.16 3.02 9.61
CA GLY A 274 -21.36 2.25 9.32
C GLY A 274 -21.21 1.26 8.15
N ILE A 275 -19.98 0.82 7.87
CA ILE A 275 -19.66 -0.14 6.79
C ILE A 275 -19.91 -1.56 7.30
N SER A 276 -20.73 -2.33 6.57
CA SER A 276 -21.02 -3.73 6.88
C SER A 276 -21.43 -4.46 5.61
N LYS A 277 -21.34 -5.80 5.61
CA LYS A 277 -21.65 -6.66 4.45
C LYS A 277 -23.08 -6.47 3.92
N ASP A 278 -24.02 -6.22 4.83
CA ASP A 278 -25.45 -6.20 4.52
C ASP A 278 -25.96 -4.82 4.06
N LYS A 279 -25.07 -3.83 3.92
CA LYS A 279 -25.42 -2.47 3.55
C LYS A 279 -24.65 -1.99 2.33
N HIS A 280 -25.34 -1.22 1.49
CA HIS A 280 -24.68 -0.47 0.43
C HIS A 280 -23.78 0.61 1.03
N VAL A 281 -22.60 0.76 0.44
CA VAL A 281 -21.62 1.79 0.79
C VAL A 281 -21.94 3.04 -0.03
N THR A 282 -22.01 4.20 0.62
CA THR A 282 -22.23 5.48 -0.06
C THR A 282 -20.91 6.11 -0.50
N THR A 283 -20.98 7.08 -1.43
CA THR A 283 -19.81 7.85 -1.87
C THR A 283 -19.16 8.61 -0.71
N GLU A 284 -19.94 9.13 0.23
CA GLU A 284 -19.45 9.81 1.43
C GLU A 284 -18.67 8.83 2.33
N GLN A 285 -19.18 7.61 2.48
CA GLN A 285 -18.47 6.56 3.20
C GLN A 285 -17.18 6.14 2.49
N CYS A 286 -17.14 6.11 1.15
CA CYS A 286 -15.92 5.91 0.37
C CYS A 286 -14.85 6.98 0.66
N VAL A 287 -15.26 8.25 0.77
CA VAL A 287 -14.36 9.35 1.17
C VAL A 287 -13.86 9.14 2.60
N GLY A 288 -14.76 8.78 3.53
CA GLY A 288 -14.41 8.48 4.92
C GLY A 288 -13.42 7.31 5.06
N LEU A 289 -13.58 6.26 4.25
CA LEU A 289 -12.66 5.12 4.20
C LEU A 289 -11.25 5.57 3.80
N CYS A 290 -11.12 6.38 2.76
CA CYS A 290 -9.82 6.94 2.35
C CYS A 290 -9.21 7.76 3.49
N GLN A 291 -9.95 8.74 4.01
CA GLN A 291 -9.46 9.66 5.05
C GLN A 291 -9.09 8.97 6.36
N SER A 292 -9.78 7.88 6.70
CA SER A 292 -9.51 7.10 7.91
C SER A 292 -8.23 6.24 7.82
N GLY A 293 -7.62 6.13 6.63
CA GLY A 293 -6.37 5.40 6.42
C GLY A 293 -6.53 3.89 6.30
N VAL A 294 -7.75 3.36 6.21
CA VAL A 294 -8.01 1.91 6.08
C VAL A 294 -8.00 1.42 4.63
N VAL A 295 -7.89 2.32 3.65
CA VAL A 295 -7.71 1.94 2.24
C VAL A 295 -6.22 1.68 2.02
N VAL A 296 -5.83 0.41 2.00
CA VAL A 296 -4.44 0.00 1.78
C VAL A 296 -4.06 -0.02 0.31
N GLU A 297 -4.99 -0.40 -0.56
CA GLU A 297 -4.76 -0.50 -2.01
C GLU A 297 -5.98 -0.01 -2.79
N LEU A 298 -5.75 0.66 -3.91
CA LEU A 298 -6.76 0.84 -4.95
C LEU A 298 -6.78 -0.38 -5.87
N LEU A 299 -7.99 -0.83 -6.20
CA LEU A 299 -8.23 -1.86 -7.20
C LEU A 299 -8.50 -1.18 -8.54
N LEU A 300 -7.48 -1.14 -9.39
CA LEU A 300 -7.55 -0.53 -10.70
C LEU A 300 -7.86 -1.59 -11.76
N PHE A 301 -9.02 -1.50 -12.39
CA PHE A 301 -9.44 -2.44 -13.42
C PHE A 301 -9.10 -1.88 -14.80
N PRO A 302 -8.60 -2.71 -15.73
CA PRO A 302 -8.35 -2.26 -17.09
C PRO A 302 -9.66 -1.85 -17.73
N VAL A 303 -9.66 -0.77 -18.52
CA VAL A 303 -10.88 -0.30 -19.19
C VAL A 303 -11.44 -1.35 -20.14
N GLU A 304 -10.60 -2.22 -20.70
CA GLU A 304 -11.04 -3.36 -21.52
C GLU A 304 -11.83 -4.44 -20.78
N SER A 305 -11.87 -4.41 -19.43
CA SER A 305 -12.79 -5.25 -18.65
C SER A 305 -14.23 -4.73 -18.67
N LEU A 306 -14.46 -3.49 -19.09
CA LEU A 306 -15.80 -2.92 -19.18
C LEU A 306 -16.60 -3.65 -20.25
N ARG A 307 -17.79 -4.12 -19.86
CA ARG A 307 -18.66 -4.92 -20.73
C ARG A 307 -19.02 -4.19 -22.04
N GLU A 308 -19.23 -2.87 -21.98
CA GLU A 308 -19.52 -2.05 -23.17
C GLU A 308 -18.35 -2.01 -24.16
N LEU A 309 -17.12 -2.03 -23.66
CA LEU A 309 -15.91 -2.13 -24.48
C LEU A 309 -15.71 -3.53 -25.06
N GLN A 310 -16.08 -4.58 -24.31
CA GLN A 310 -16.05 -5.96 -24.81
C GLN A 310 -17.08 -6.17 -25.92
N TYR A 311 -18.30 -5.63 -25.74
CA TYR A 311 -19.31 -5.63 -26.80
C TYR A 311 -18.81 -4.91 -28.05
N TRP A 312 -18.19 -3.73 -27.90
CA TRP A 312 -17.59 -3.01 -29.02
C TRP A 312 -16.54 -3.84 -29.77
N LYS A 313 -15.67 -4.59 -29.08
CA LYS A 313 -14.67 -5.46 -29.73
C LYS A 313 -15.30 -6.56 -30.59
N THR A 314 -16.52 -6.97 -30.26
CA THR A 314 -17.24 -8.05 -30.95
C THR A 314 -18.27 -7.56 -31.96
N ASP A 315 -18.69 -6.29 -31.87
CA ASP A 315 -19.76 -5.70 -32.68
C ASP A 315 -19.18 -5.14 -33.99
N GLN A 316 -19.37 -5.87 -35.10
CA GLN A 316 -18.95 -5.44 -36.44
C GLN A 316 -19.91 -4.42 -37.08
N ASN A 317 -20.93 -3.96 -36.36
CA ASN A 317 -21.92 -3.06 -36.93
C ASN A 317 -21.35 -1.63 -37.07
N VAL A 318 -20.90 -1.31 -38.29
CA VAL A 318 -20.88 0.06 -38.78
C VAL A 318 -22.34 0.50 -38.93
N ILE A 319 -22.87 1.22 -37.95
CA ILE A 319 -24.13 1.96 -38.18
C ILE A 319 -23.76 3.15 -39.05
N CYS A 320 -23.96 3.01 -40.36
CA CYS A 320 -24.03 4.13 -41.27
C CYS A 320 -25.17 5.04 -40.83
N MET A 321 -24.88 6.35 -40.68
CA MET A 321 -25.93 7.36 -40.60
C MET A 321 -26.79 7.35 -41.86
#